data_AF-A0A5K0WCR0-F1
#
_entry.id   AF-A0A5K0WCR0-F1
#
_cell.length_a   1.000
_cell.length_b   1.000
_cell.length_c   1.000
_cell.angle_alpha   90.00
_cell.angle_beta   90.00
_cell.angle_gamma   90.00
#
_symmetry.space_group_name_H-M   'P 1'
#
loop_
_entity.id
_entity.type
_entity.pdbx_description
1 polymer ?
#
loop_
_entity_poly.entity_id
_entity_poly.type
_entity_poly.pdbx_seq_one_letter_code
_entity_poly.pdbx_strand_id
1 'polypeptide(L)' 'MFGGNAVKLSSGANFRGDINILLVGDPGTSKSQLLQYIHKLSPRGIYTSGRGSSAVGLTAYVSKDPETGET' A
#
# COMPACT_ATOMS: atom_id res chain seq x y z
N MET A 1 1.75 7.61 -12.47
CA MET A 1 0.41 7.65 -11.84
C MET A 1 0.20 9.04 -11.26
N PHE A 2 -1.05 9.48 -11.16
CA PHE A 2 -1.41 10.82 -10.67
C PHE A 2 -2.04 10.71 -9.27
N GLY A 3 -1.73 11.66 -8.40
CA GLY A 3 -2.34 11.84 -7.07
C GLY A 3 -2.96 13.22 -6.96
N GLY A 4 -3.85 13.41 -5.99
CA GLY A 4 -4.42 14.72 -5.66
C GLY A 4 -3.51 15.55 -4.75
N ASN A 5 -3.95 16.77 -4.42
CA ASN A 5 -3.21 17.66 -3.54
C ASN A 5 -3.47 17.30 -2.07
N ALA A 6 -2.42 17.03 -1.30
CA ALA A 6 -2.53 16.87 0.15
C ALA A 6 -2.61 18.26 0.79
N VAL A 7 -3.70 18.54 1.51
CA VAL A 7 -3.96 19.87 2.07
C VAL A 7 -3.80 19.84 3.58
N LYS A 8 -2.94 20.71 4.09
CA LYS A 8 -2.80 20.98 5.53
C LYS A 8 -3.57 22.24 5.88
N LEU A 9 -4.50 22.13 6.82
CA LEU A 9 -5.28 23.27 7.28
C LEU A 9 -4.49 24.07 8.32
N SER A 10 -4.81 25.35 8.42
CA SER A 10 -4.36 26.22 9.52
C SER A 10 -4.78 25.71 10.89
N SER A 11 -5.86 24.92 10.97
CA SER A 11 -6.30 24.23 12.19
C SER A 11 -5.42 23.03 12.60
N GLY A 12 -4.42 22.67 11.80
CA GLY A 12 -3.51 21.55 12.04
C GLY A 12 -3.98 20.19 11.48
N ALA A 13 -5.21 20.11 10.97
CA ALA A 13 -5.72 18.90 10.32
C ALA A 13 -5.08 18.67 8.93
N ASN A 14 -4.92 17.40 8.54
CA ASN A 14 -4.37 17.01 7.25
C ASN A 14 -5.43 16.25 6.42
N PHE A 15 -5.63 16.66 5.17
CA PHE A 15 -6.44 15.94 4.19
C PHE A 15 -5.56 15.15 3.25
N ARG A 16 -5.93 13.88 3.04
CA ARG A 16 -5.22 12.96 2.14
C ARG A 16 -5.40 13.40 0.68
N GLY A 17 -4.29 13.57 -0.04
CA GLY A 17 -4.31 13.87 -1.48
C GLY A 17 -4.46 12.63 -2.36
N ASP A 18 -4.00 11.47 -1.89
CA ASP A 18 -4.05 10.23 -2.66
C ASP A 18 -5.42 9.54 -2.60
N ILE A 19 -5.73 8.79 -3.66
CA ILE A 19 -6.95 7.99 -3.75
C ILE A 19 -6.67 6.51 -3.44
N ASN A 20 -7.67 5.82 -2.89
CA ASN A 20 -7.68 4.36 -2.77
C ASN A 20 -8.71 3.80 -3.74
N ILE A 21 -8.36 2.75 -4.47
CA ILE A 21 -9.24 2.10 -5.44
C ILE A 21 -9.41 0.63 -5.04
N LEU A 22 -10.66 0.18 -4.99
CA LEU A 22 -11.02 -1.23 -4.80
C LEU A 22 -11.62 -1.76 -6.11
N LEU A 23 -11.12 -2.90 -6.58
CA LEU A 23 -11.62 -3.57 -7.78
C LEU A 23 -12.39 -4.84 -7.39
N VAL A 24 -13.68 -4.90 -7.74
CA VAL A 24 -14.56 -6.06 -7.51
C VAL A 24 -15.28 -6.38 -8.82
N GLY A 25 -15.46 -7.67 -9.11
CA GLY A 25 -16.18 -8.11 -10.30
C GLY A 25 -15.94 -9.59 -10.58
N ASP A 26 -16.59 -10.10 -11.63
CA ASP A 26 -16.67 -11.53 -11.94
C ASP A 26 -15.30 -12.20 -12.18
N PRO A 27 -15.17 -13.51 -11.94
CA PRO A 27 -13.97 -14.26 -12.32
C PRO A 27 -13.61 -14.06 -13.80
N GLY A 28 -12.32 -14.04 -14.12
CA GLY A 28 -11.86 -13.89 -15.52
C GLY A 28 -11.83 -12.46 -16.08
N THR A 29 -12.22 -11.43 -15.32
CA THR A 29 -12.19 -10.00 -15.77
C THR A 29 -10.80 -9.33 -15.70
N SER A 30 -9.70 -10.09 -15.70
CA SER A 30 -8.31 -9.59 -15.72
C SER A 30 -7.89 -8.62 -14.59
N LYS A 31 -8.63 -8.54 -13.48
CA LYS A 31 -8.32 -7.68 -12.33
C LYS A 31 -6.88 -7.85 -11.80
N SER A 32 -6.44 -9.11 -11.61
CA SER A 32 -5.08 -9.40 -11.14
C SER A 32 -4.01 -9.03 -12.17
N GLN A 33 -4.29 -9.23 -13.46
CA GLN A 33 -3.39 -8.88 -14.55
C GLN A 33 -3.17 -7.37 -14.61
N LEU A 34 -4.24 -6.59 -14.42
CA LEU A 34 -4.16 -5.13 -14.33
C LEU A 34 -3.26 -4.67 -13.18
N LEU A 35 -3.44 -5.23 -11.97
CA LEU A 35 -2.61 -4.88 -10.81
C LEU A 35 -1.14 -5.25 -11.01
N GLN A 36 -0.84 -6.41 -11.60
CA GLN A 36 0.53 -6.82 -11.93
C GLN A 36 1.17 -5.90 -12.98
N TYR A 37 0.40 -5.44 -13.95
CA TYR A 37 0.88 -4.50 -14.96
C TYR A 37 1.18 -3.13 -14.33
N ILE A 38 0.28 -2.60 -13.50
CA ILE A 38 0.49 -1.34 -12.77
C ILE A 38 1.74 -1.42 -11.87
N HIS A 39 1.95 -2.54 -11.19
CA HIS A 39 3.15 -2.77 -10.38
C HIS A 39 4.44 -2.65 -11.19
N LYS A 40 4.47 -3.18 -12.42
CA LYS A 40 5.64 -3.05 -13.31
C LYS A 40 5.88 -1.62 -13.80
N LEU A 41 4.82 -0.83 -13.93
CA LEU A 41 4.91 0.57 -14.38
C LEU A 41 5.24 1.54 -13.23
N SER A 42 4.85 1.23 -12.00
CA SER A 42 5.03 2.13 -10.86
C SER A 42 6.42 1.98 -10.25
N PRO A 43 7.24 3.04 -10.18
CA PRO A 43 8.62 2.94 -9.71
C PRO A 43 8.76 2.58 -8.23
N ARG A 44 7.70 2.72 -7.43
CA ARG A 44 7.66 2.39 -5.99
C ARG A 44 6.45 1.53 -5.62
N GLY A 45 5.71 1.01 -6.59
CA GLY A 45 4.58 0.14 -6.32
C GLY A 45 5.07 -1.20 -5.78
N ILE A 46 4.41 -1.74 -4.76
CA ILE A 46 4.66 -3.09 -4.25
C ILE A 46 3.40 -3.91 -4.43
N TYR A 47 3.50 -5.02 -5.15
CA TYR A 47 2.41 -5.99 -5.28
C TYR A 47 2.49 -7.02 -4.16
N THR A 48 1.37 -7.24 -3.47
CA THR A 48 1.26 -8.23 -2.40
C THR A 48 -0.02 -9.03 -2.54
N SER A 49 -0.02 -10.27 -2.06
CA SER A 49 -1.16 -11.19 -2.11
C SER A 49 -1.62 -11.49 -0.69
N GLY A 50 -2.88 -11.16 -0.39
CA GLY A 50 -3.43 -11.29 0.97
C GLY A 50 -3.41 -12.70 1.57
N ARG A 51 -3.24 -13.76 0.76
CA ARG A 51 -3.11 -15.13 1.29
C ARG A 51 -1.81 -15.39 2.04
N GLY A 52 -0.74 -14.63 1.76
CA GLY A 52 0.57 -14.76 2.42
C GLY A 52 0.92 -13.59 3.32
N SER A 53 0.06 -12.58 3.41
CA SER A 53 0.32 -11.35 4.15
C SER A 53 -0.31 -11.41 5.53
N SER A 54 0.44 -10.98 6.54
CA SER A 54 -0.07 -10.78 7.90
C SER A 54 -0.33 -9.29 8.15
N ALA A 55 -1.18 -8.96 9.14
CA ALA A 55 -1.44 -7.57 9.50
C ALA A 55 -0.14 -6.82 9.86
N VAL A 56 0.77 -7.48 10.60
CA VAL A 56 2.09 -6.95 10.95
C VAL A 56 3.02 -6.81 9.74
N GLY A 57 2.89 -7.68 8.74
CA GLY A 57 3.68 -7.61 7.50
C GLY A 57 3.24 -6.49 6.55
N LEU A 58 2.05 -5.91 6.75
CA LEU A 58 1.54 -4.80 5.95
C LEU A 58 1.77 -3.43 6.59
N THR A 59 1.91 -3.37 7.92
CA THR A 59 2.07 -2.12 8.66
C THR A 59 3.46 -2.00 9.26
N ALA A 60 3.66 -2.56 10.44
CA ALA A 60 4.92 -2.57 11.15
C ALA A 60 5.04 -3.85 11.98
N TYR A 61 6.28 -4.28 12.17
CA TYR A 61 6.65 -5.39 13.03
C TYR A 61 7.82 -4.96 13.92
N VAL A 62 7.84 -5.44 15.16
CA VAL A 62 8.92 -5.21 16.13
C VAL A 62 9.75 -6.48 16.20
N SER A 63 11.06 -6.35 15.94
CA SER A 63 12.02 -7.46 16.00
C SER A 63 13.17 -7.09 16.92
N LYS A 64 13.54 -8.01 17.81
CA LYS A 64 14.73 -7.85 18.64
C LYS A 64 15.99 -7.95 17.78
N ASP A 65 16.86 -6.96 17.88
CA ASP A 65 18.16 -6.99 17.22
C ASP A 65 19.07 -8.05 17.88
N PRO A 66 19.57 -9.04 17.11
CA PRO A 66 20.44 -10.08 17.64
C PRO A 66 21.83 -9.60 18.07
N GLU A 67 22.33 -8.46 17.55
CA GLU A 67 23.66 -7.94 17.89
C GLU A 67 23.63 -7.01 19.11
N THR A 68 22.62 -6.14 19.20
CA THR A 68 22.51 -5.16 20.30
C THR A 68 21.55 -5.58 21.40
N GLY A 69 20.65 -6.54 21.12
CA GLY A 69 19.66 -7.03 22.07
C GLY A 69 18.50 -6.07 22.35
N GLU A 70 18.44 -4.94 21.65
CA GLU A 70 17.36 -3.95 21.76
C GLU A 70 16.16 -4.31 20.88
N THR A 71 14.98 -3.79 21.22
CA THR A 71 13.69 -4.07 20.54
C THR A 71 13.17 -2.87 19.78
#